data_AF-A0A562NV05-F1
#
_entry.id   AF-A0A562NV05-F1
#
_cell.length_a   1.000
_cell.length_b   1.000
_cell.length_c   1.000
_cell.angle_alpha   90.00
_cell.angle_beta   90.00
_cell.angle_gamma   90.00
#
_symmetry.space_group_name_H-M   'P 1'
#
loop_
_entity.id
_entity.type
_entity.pdbx_description
1 polymer ?
#
loop_
_entity_poly.entity_id
_entity_poly.type
_entity_poly.pdbx_seq_one_letter_code
_entity_poly.pdbx_strand_id
1 'polypeptide(L)'
;MISALPEWREGAASSIAIENGMHGGWVGTDEAPDAVIDLPINEIAERAQAGLQRDFGSFTEKRPFTGLVKTNPRKALASLSFAARNGAYPQALWSALIRDWPEDTKPRLYRAFLNRLSRLPEVSIREVRHTLGRWVEDKFTKSFEFDSRLAWDTFDHVIAGLVSDGGSATGSGMGETRVGHEIIQKSRRTHGHAMNGPIGEATEGLLRALNSLKPPQGRGIPDEFKSRIERLLVAPGEGADHAVAILTHQVSWLHYLDPVWVMDRMMPWFYFEHPSAEPAWNGYLSAARFPPQEIGIRLKPMLIQLFPAIYQWSWDRHLAEVAAQMVVELGTMRRDRPDGLDRYEARQCLRNMDDRSRQEAIFRLGQIGKRSEKGWGNHVIPFIEEVWPRERKFRTSSLVSSWVNLLDSTGEDFPKILKAVRRFLVPVERDIHWLYQFAREVGGEQPMTANHPQAVLEMLDAIIPNSPEAAPNELAQILDLIEEKNPGLTRDRRFMRLLELVEMK
;
A
#
# COMPACT_ATOMS: atom_id res chain seq x y z
N MET A 1 -34.72 2.75 47.42
CA MET A 1 -36.06 2.21 47.16
C MET A 1 -36.14 1.87 45.69
N ILE A 2 -36.05 0.58 45.37
CA ILE A 2 -36.22 0.05 44.01
C ILE A 2 -37.68 -0.40 43.94
N SER A 3 -38.51 0.34 43.21
CA SER A 3 -39.87 -0.08 42.87
C SER A 3 -39.81 -0.97 41.63
N ALA A 4 -40.32 -2.18 41.79
CA ALA A 4 -40.31 -3.28 40.83
C ALA A 4 -40.95 -2.93 39.47
N LEU A 5 -40.31 -3.37 38.38
CA LEU A 5 -40.97 -3.60 37.11
C LEU A 5 -41.59 -5.01 37.13
N PRO A 6 -42.91 -5.16 36.91
CA PRO A 6 -43.56 -6.45 36.79
C PRO A 6 -43.36 -7.03 35.37
N GLU A 7 -43.14 -8.34 35.31
CA GLU A 7 -43.02 -9.18 34.10
C GLU A 7 -41.72 -9.08 33.29
N TRP A 8 -40.61 -9.52 33.89
CA TRP A 8 -39.50 -10.08 33.11
C TRP A 8 -39.83 -11.52 32.71
N ARG A 9 -40.03 -11.79 31.41
CA ARG A 9 -40.09 -13.16 30.86
C ARG A 9 -38.76 -13.45 30.18
N GLU A 10 -38.06 -14.52 30.59
CA GLU A 10 -36.77 -14.94 30.02
C GLU A 10 -36.78 -15.12 28.48
N GLY A 11 -37.95 -15.35 27.88
CA GLY A 11 -38.12 -15.42 26.43
C GLY A 11 -37.96 -14.09 25.66
N ALA A 12 -38.05 -12.94 26.32
CA ALA A 12 -37.95 -11.62 25.68
C ALA A 12 -36.50 -11.23 25.32
N ALA A 13 -35.50 -11.81 26.00
CA ALA A 13 -34.09 -11.63 25.64
C ALA A 13 -33.72 -12.39 24.35
N SER A 14 -34.34 -13.55 24.12
CA SER A 14 -34.16 -14.34 22.90
C SER A 14 -34.84 -13.72 21.67
N SER A 15 -35.99 -13.07 21.80
CA SER A 15 -36.67 -12.45 20.65
C SER A 15 -36.02 -11.14 20.19
N ILE A 16 -35.47 -10.32 21.12
CA ILE A 16 -34.75 -9.09 20.75
C ILE A 16 -33.39 -9.42 20.11
N ALA A 17 -32.73 -10.51 20.52
CA ALA A 17 -31.50 -10.99 19.89
C ALA A 17 -31.72 -11.58 18.48
N ILE A 18 -32.93 -12.09 18.19
CA ILE A 18 -33.28 -12.63 16.87
C ILE A 18 -33.68 -11.51 15.89
N GLU A 19 -34.38 -10.46 16.34
CA GLU A 19 -34.82 -9.38 15.43
C GLU A 19 -33.71 -8.38 15.05
N ASN A 20 -32.65 -8.23 15.86
CA ASN A 20 -31.53 -7.33 15.59
C ASN A 20 -30.14 -8.02 15.55
N GLY A 21 -30.11 -9.35 15.55
CA GLY A 21 -28.87 -10.11 15.49
C GLY A 21 -28.28 -10.15 14.07
N MET A 22 -27.19 -9.43 13.83
CA MET A 22 -26.34 -9.70 12.66
C MET A 22 -25.82 -11.13 12.75
N HIS A 23 -26.35 -12.01 11.90
CA HIS A 23 -25.86 -13.38 11.77
C HIS A 23 -24.56 -13.35 10.95
N GLY A 24 -23.43 -13.27 11.64
CA GLY A 24 -22.11 -13.53 11.07
C GLY A 24 -21.89 -15.04 10.98
N GLY A 25 -21.97 -15.61 9.78
CA GLY A 25 -21.65 -17.01 9.52
C GLY A 25 -20.75 -17.14 8.28
N TRP A 26 -19.82 -18.09 8.32
CA TRP A 26 -19.08 -18.50 7.12
C TRP A 26 -20.04 -19.21 6.16
N VAL A 27 -20.11 -18.73 4.92
CA VAL A 27 -20.88 -19.40 3.87
C VAL A 27 -19.97 -20.44 3.21
N GLY A 28 -20.29 -21.72 3.37
CA GLY A 28 -19.64 -22.81 2.63
C GLY A 28 -20.01 -22.77 1.15
N THR A 29 -19.12 -23.19 0.26
CA THR A 29 -19.44 -23.35 -1.18
C THR A 29 -19.59 -24.83 -1.51
N ASP A 30 -20.73 -25.21 -2.09
CA ASP A 30 -20.97 -26.56 -2.61
C ASP A 30 -20.81 -26.55 -4.14
N GLU A 31 -19.72 -27.15 -4.62
CA GLU A 31 -19.41 -27.24 -6.05
C GLU A 31 -19.77 -28.60 -6.65
N ALA A 32 -20.61 -29.42 -6.00
CA ALA A 32 -21.02 -30.70 -6.57
C ALA A 32 -21.77 -30.48 -7.91
N PRO A 33 -21.31 -31.06 -9.03
CA PRO A 33 -21.93 -30.83 -10.33
C PRO A 33 -23.18 -31.68 -10.57
N ASP A 34 -23.61 -32.49 -9.60
CA ASP A 34 -24.68 -33.50 -9.71
C ASP A 34 -25.97 -32.92 -10.31
N ALA A 35 -26.30 -31.67 -9.98
CA ALA A 35 -27.49 -30.99 -10.49
C ALA A 35 -27.45 -30.69 -12.01
N VAL A 36 -26.29 -30.75 -12.65
CA VAL A 36 -26.08 -30.34 -14.06
C VAL A 36 -25.24 -31.32 -14.89
N ILE A 37 -24.50 -32.25 -14.26
CA ILE A 37 -23.50 -33.08 -14.95
C ILE A 37 -24.11 -34.03 -15.97
N ASP A 38 -25.32 -34.53 -15.73
CA ASP A 38 -26.00 -35.49 -16.62
C ASP A 38 -26.98 -34.83 -17.58
N LEU A 39 -27.28 -33.53 -17.41
CA LEU A 39 -28.21 -32.81 -18.28
C LEU A 39 -27.67 -32.65 -19.72
N PRO A 40 -28.56 -32.55 -20.72
CA PRO A 40 -28.14 -32.21 -22.08
C PRO A 40 -27.65 -30.76 -22.15
N ILE A 41 -26.76 -30.48 -23.11
CA ILE A 41 -25.99 -29.23 -23.21
C ILE A 41 -26.89 -27.97 -23.23
N ASN A 42 -28.08 -28.08 -23.83
CA ASN A 42 -29.07 -27.01 -23.96
C ASN A 42 -29.78 -26.64 -22.65
N GLU A 43 -29.83 -27.54 -21.65
CA GLU A 43 -30.54 -27.31 -20.38
C GLU A 43 -29.62 -26.86 -19.24
N ILE A 44 -28.32 -27.14 -19.35
CA ILE A 44 -27.32 -26.87 -18.29
C ILE A 44 -27.29 -25.40 -17.88
N ALA A 45 -27.27 -24.46 -18.82
CA ALA A 45 -27.14 -23.04 -18.52
C ALA A 45 -28.37 -22.48 -17.79
N GLU A 46 -29.56 -22.95 -18.15
CA GLU A 46 -30.81 -22.57 -17.49
C GLU A 46 -30.88 -23.15 -16.08
N ARG A 47 -30.61 -24.46 -15.94
CA ARG A 47 -30.61 -25.14 -14.64
C ARG A 47 -29.57 -24.58 -13.68
N ALA A 48 -28.37 -24.28 -14.17
CA ALA A 48 -27.31 -23.70 -13.38
C ALA A 48 -27.69 -22.30 -12.88
N GLN A 49 -28.35 -21.48 -13.71
CA GLN A 49 -28.84 -20.15 -13.29
C GLN A 49 -29.95 -20.24 -12.25
N ALA A 50 -30.91 -21.16 -12.42
CA ALA A 50 -31.96 -21.37 -11.43
C ALA A 50 -31.38 -21.77 -10.06
N GLY A 51 -30.28 -22.53 -10.04
CA GLY A 51 -29.60 -22.93 -8.82
C GLY A 51 -28.80 -21.82 -8.10
N LEU A 52 -28.59 -20.65 -8.73
CA LEU A 52 -27.92 -19.50 -8.11
C LEU A 52 -28.86 -18.67 -7.23
N GLN A 53 -30.18 -18.87 -7.30
CA GLN A 53 -31.12 -18.22 -6.40
C GLN A 53 -30.97 -18.79 -4.98
N ARG A 54 -30.55 -17.93 -4.05
CA ARG A 54 -30.25 -18.31 -2.67
C ARG A 54 -31.53 -18.67 -1.92
N ASP A 55 -31.56 -19.85 -1.30
CA ASP A 55 -32.55 -20.16 -0.27
C ASP A 55 -32.28 -19.28 0.95
N PHE A 56 -33.24 -18.42 1.30
CA PHE A 56 -33.18 -17.60 2.52
C PHE A 56 -33.04 -18.52 3.74
N GLY A 57 -31.86 -18.51 4.37
CA GLY A 57 -31.52 -19.34 5.54
C GLY A 57 -30.38 -20.35 5.33
N SER A 58 -29.91 -20.56 4.09
CA SER A 58 -28.77 -21.45 3.83
C SER A 58 -27.42 -20.77 4.05
N PHE A 59 -26.55 -21.39 4.86
CA PHE A 59 -25.11 -21.07 4.97
C PHE A 59 -24.27 -21.79 3.89
N THR A 60 -24.89 -22.34 2.85
CA THR A 60 -24.19 -22.96 1.71
C THR A 60 -24.62 -22.34 0.40
N GLU A 61 -23.64 -21.83 -0.37
CA GLU A 61 -23.83 -21.34 -1.74
C GLU A 61 -23.56 -22.48 -2.74
N LYS A 62 -24.57 -22.89 -3.49
CA LYS A 62 -24.46 -23.95 -4.50
C LYS A 62 -23.91 -23.39 -5.81
N ARG A 63 -22.79 -23.94 -6.28
CA ARG A 63 -22.11 -23.59 -7.55
C ARG A 63 -21.88 -24.82 -8.43
N PRO A 64 -22.95 -25.54 -8.84
CA PRO A 64 -22.83 -26.79 -9.60
C PRO A 64 -22.16 -26.60 -10.96
N PHE A 65 -22.29 -25.41 -11.57
CA PHE A 65 -21.60 -25.10 -12.82
C PHE A 65 -20.09 -24.97 -12.65
N THR A 66 -19.60 -24.40 -11.53
CA THR A 66 -18.16 -24.37 -11.21
C THR A 66 -17.61 -25.79 -11.10
N GLY A 67 -18.34 -26.69 -10.44
CA GLY A 67 -18.03 -28.13 -10.43
C GLY A 67 -17.94 -28.74 -11.83
N LEU A 68 -18.89 -28.39 -12.71
CA LEU A 68 -18.91 -28.87 -14.09
C LEU A 68 -17.72 -28.35 -14.90
N VAL A 69 -17.30 -27.09 -14.69
CA VAL A 69 -16.11 -26.53 -15.32
C VAL A 69 -14.85 -27.31 -14.92
N LYS A 70 -14.71 -27.64 -13.63
CA LYS A 70 -13.55 -28.38 -13.11
C LYS A 70 -13.52 -29.84 -13.57
N THR A 71 -14.68 -30.52 -13.56
CA THR A 71 -14.79 -31.96 -13.86
C THR A 71 -14.94 -32.26 -15.36
N ASN A 72 -15.67 -31.44 -16.10
CA ASN A 72 -15.93 -31.62 -17.53
C ASN A 72 -15.97 -30.26 -18.29
N PRO A 73 -14.81 -29.59 -18.43
CA PRO A 73 -14.73 -28.26 -19.05
C PRO A 73 -15.23 -28.24 -20.49
N ARG A 74 -15.15 -29.38 -21.21
CA ARG A 74 -15.71 -29.53 -22.55
C ARG A 74 -17.22 -29.35 -22.55
N LYS A 75 -17.93 -29.99 -21.60
CA LYS A 75 -19.39 -29.91 -21.51
C LYS A 75 -19.82 -28.51 -21.04
N ALA A 76 -19.12 -27.92 -20.07
CA ALA A 76 -19.35 -26.54 -19.63
C ALA A 76 -19.20 -25.52 -20.77
N LEU A 77 -18.09 -25.58 -21.51
CA LEU A 77 -17.85 -24.70 -22.67
C LEU A 77 -18.89 -24.90 -23.78
N ALA A 78 -19.28 -26.15 -24.04
CA ALA A 78 -20.30 -26.45 -25.04
C ALA A 78 -21.68 -25.90 -24.65
N SER A 79 -22.04 -25.93 -23.36
CA SER A 79 -23.29 -25.35 -22.87
C SER A 79 -23.33 -23.84 -23.07
N LEU A 80 -22.28 -23.12 -22.66
CA LEU A 80 -22.22 -21.67 -22.90
C LEU A 80 -22.10 -21.32 -24.38
N SER A 81 -21.45 -22.17 -25.19
CA SER A 81 -21.44 -22.01 -26.65
C SER A 81 -22.84 -22.18 -27.26
N PHE A 82 -23.67 -23.06 -26.72
CA PHE A 82 -25.07 -23.23 -27.15
C PHE A 82 -25.90 -22.00 -26.76
N ALA A 83 -25.81 -21.56 -25.50
CA ALA A 83 -26.49 -20.36 -25.02
C ALA A 83 -26.12 -19.12 -25.85
N ALA A 84 -24.83 -18.92 -26.13
CA ALA A 84 -24.33 -17.80 -26.93
C ALA A 84 -24.88 -17.77 -28.36
N ARG A 85 -25.08 -18.94 -29.01
CA ARG A 85 -25.71 -19.02 -30.34
C ARG A 85 -27.18 -18.57 -30.32
N ASN A 86 -27.84 -18.70 -29.18
CA ASN A 86 -29.21 -18.23 -28.95
C ASN A 86 -29.25 -16.81 -28.36
N GLY A 87 -28.13 -16.07 -28.38
CA GLY A 87 -28.06 -14.70 -27.89
C GLY A 87 -27.96 -14.56 -26.36
N ALA A 88 -27.81 -15.65 -25.62
CA ALA A 88 -27.76 -15.62 -24.15
C ALA A 88 -26.31 -15.70 -23.62
N TYR A 89 -25.93 -14.74 -22.79
CA TYR A 89 -24.60 -14.63 -22.18
C TYR A 89 -24.70 -14.48 -20.65
N PRO A 90 -25.00 -15.57 -19.92
CA PRO A 90 -25.19 -15.48 -18.47
C PRO A 90 -23.88 -15.14 -17.74
N GLN A 91 -23.80 -13.92 -17.21
CA GLN A 91 -22.62 -13.34 -16.55
C GLN A 91 -21.99 -14.26 -15.50
N ALA A 92 -22.80 -14.83 -14.60
CA ALA A 92 -22.32 -15.67 -13.51
C ALA A 92 -21.65 -16.96 -14.03
N LEU A 93 -22.22 -17.58 -15.07
CA LEU A 93 -21.67 -18.81 -15.64
C LEU A 93 -20.42 -18.55 -16.49
N TRP A 94 -20.40 -17.45 -17.25
CA TRP A 94 -19.19 -17.02 -17.94
C TRP A 94 -18.06 -16.69 -16.96
N SER A 95 -18.38 -16.02 -15.85
CA SER A 95 -17.41 -15.73 -14.80
C SER A 95 -16.84 -17.01 -14.18
N ALA A 96 -17.70 -18.00 -13.88
CA ALA A 96 -17.26 -19.31 -13.40
C ALA A 96 -16.41 -20.05 -14.43
N LEU A 97 -16.80 -20.06 -15.70
CA LEU A 97 -16.03 -20.70 -16.77
C LEU A 97 -14.62 -20.10 -16.90
N ILE A 98 -14.52 -18.77 -16.92
CA ILE A 98 -13.25 -18.06 -17.14
C ILE A 98 -12.32 -18.21 -15.95
N ARG A 99 -12.83 -17.99 -14.73
CA ARG A 99 -12.04 -18.03 -13.49
C ARG A 99 -11.57 -19.44 -13.16
N ASP A 100 -12.47 -20.42 -13.30
CA ASP A 100 -12.24 -21.78 -12.81
C ASP A 100 -11.80 -22.75 -13.92
N TRP A 101 -11.40 -22.23 -15.10
CA TRP A 101 -10.93 -23.04 -16.22
C TRP A 101 -9.72 -23.91 -15.81
N PRO A 102 -9.75 -25.24 -16.02
CA PRO A 102 -8.65 -26.09 -15.57
C PRO A 102 -7.34 -25.85 -16.33
N GLU A 103 -6.21 -25.89 -15.61
CA GLU A 103 -4.89 -25.64 -16.20
C GLU A 103 -4.51 -26.68 -17.26
N ASP A 104 -4.78 -27.97 -17.00
CA ASP A 104 -4.26 -29.08 -17.82
C ASP A 104 -5.25 -29.56 -18.88
N THR A 105 -6.02 -28.65 -19.46
CA THR A 105 -6.93 -28.99 -20.55
C THR A 105 -6.19 -29.38 -21.83
N LYS A 106 -6.76 -30.32 -22.61
CA LYS A 106 -6.19 -30.73 -23.89
C LYS A 106 -6.01 -29.52 -24.83
N PRO A 107 -4.92 -29.41 -25.61
CA PRO A 107 -4.65 -28.28 -26.52
C PRO A 107 -5.82 -27.85 -27.40
N ARG A 108 -6.55 -28.81 -27.97
CA ARG A 108 -7.73 -28.53 -28.81
C ARG A 108 -8.86 -27.86 -28.04
N LEU A 109 -9.06 -28.26 -26.79
CA LEU A 109 -10.11 -27.70 -25.93
C LEU A 109 -9.71 -26.29 -25.44
N TYR A 110 -8.44 -26.10 -25.06
CA TYR A 110 -7.94 -24.78 -24.68
C TYR A 110 -8.01 -23.78 -25.84
N ARG A 111 -7.62 -24.19 -27.06
CA ARG A 111 -7.81 -23.38 -28.28
C ARG A 111 -9.29 -23.04 -28.50
N ALA A 112 -10.21 -23.98 -28.27
CA ALA A 112 -11.64 -23.72 -28.40
C ALA A 112 -12.14 -22.70 -27.36
N PHE A 113 -11.63 -22.75 -26.13
CA PHE A 113 -11.91 -21.78 -25.09
C PHE A 113 -11.45 -20.37 -25.47
N LEU A 114 -10.18 -20.21 -25.89
CA LEU A 114 -9.65 -18.92 -26.35
C LEU A 114 -10.47 -18.35 -27.51
N ASN A 115 -10.77 -19.16 -28.54
CA ASN A 115 -11.62 -18.74 -29.66
C ASN A 115 -13.04 -18.31 -29.25
N ARG A 116 -13.56 -18.81 -28.12
CA ARG A 116 -14.84 -18.37 -27.58
C ARG A 116 -14.70 -17.04 -26.85
N LEU A 117 -13.64 -16.82 -26.10
CA LEU A 117 -13.34 -15.52 -25.50
C LEU A 117 -13.17 -14.43 -26.55
N SER A 118 -12.45 -14.69 -27.65
CA SER A 118 -12.28 -13.74 -28.78
C SER A 118 -13.57 -13.45 -29.55
N ARG A 119 -14.72 -14.00 -29.15
CA ARG A 119 -16.03 -13.80 -29.78
C ARG A 119 -17.11 -13.34 -28.79
N LEU A 120 -16.76 -13.09 -27.53
CA LEU A 120 -17.70 -12.55 -26.56
C LEU A 120 -18.15 -11.15 -27.01
N PRO A 121 -19.46 -10.83 -26.99
CA PRO A 121 -19.93 -9.47 -27.24
C PRO A 121 -19.35 -8.49 -26.22
N GLU A 122 -19.14 -7.23 -26.64
CA GLU A 122 -18.59 -6.18 -25.76
C GLU A 122 -19.41 -6.01 -24.48
N VAL A 123 -20.74 -6.06 -24.58
CA VAL A 123 -21.65 -5.98 -23.41
C VAL A 123 -21.30 -7.06 -22.39
N SER A 124 -21.13 -8.31 -22.83
CA SER A 124 -20.77 -9.42 -21.97
C SER A 124 -19.37 -9.28 -21.38
N ILE A 125 -18.40 -8.77 -22.16
CA ILE A 125 -17.06 -8.45 -21.66
C ILE A 125 -17.14 -7.44 -20.51
N ARG A 126 -17.95 -6.38 -20.66
CA ARG A 126 -18.14 -5.36 -19.61
C ARG A 126 -18.78 -5.94 -18.34
N GLU A 127 -19.74 -6.85 -18.49
CA GLU A 127 -20.38 -7.54 -17.36
C GLU A 127 -19.41 -8.42 -16.58
N VAL A 128 -18.46 -9.09 -17.25
CA VAL A 128 -17.46 -9.96 -16.60
C VAL A 128 -16.08 -9.30 -16.47
N ARG A 129 -16.01 -7.97 -16.51
CA ARG A 129 -14.76 -7.20 -16.63
C ARG A 129 -13.64 -7.57 -15.64
N HIS A 130 -13.97 -7.74 -14.36
CA HIS A 130 -12.97 -8.08 -13.32
C HIS A 130 -12.51 -9.53 -13.46
N THR A 131 -13.40 -10.43 -13.89
CA THR A 131 -13.02 -11.81 -14.17
C THR A 131 -12.08 -11.88 -15.38
N LEU A 132 -12.36 -11.10 -16.42
CA LEU A 132 -11.50 -11.03 -17.61
C LEU A 132 -10.18 -10.32 -17.33
N GLY A 133 -10.17 -9.21 -16.60
CA GLY A 133 -8.95 -8.52 -16.20
C GLY A 133 -8.01 -9.46 -15.43
N ARG A 134 -8.50 -10.12 -14.38
CA ARG A 134 -7.76 -11.13 -13.63
C ARG A 134 -7.29 -12.29 -14.51
N TRP A 135 -8.14 -12.77 -15.42
CA TRP A 135 -7.75 -13.82 -16.37
C TRP A 135 -6.60 -13.38 -17.27
N VAL A 136 -6.61 -12.13 -17.77
CA VAL A 136 -5.49 -11.58 -18.54
C VAL A 136 -4.23 -11.50 -17.66
N GLU A 137 -4.33 -10.99 -16.44
CA GLU A 137 -3.22 -10.91 -15.49
C GLU A 137 -2.53 -12.26 -15.27
N ASP A 138 -3.33 -13.31 -15.07
CA ASP A 138 -2.84 -14.62 -14.61
C ASP A 138 -2.58 -15.61 -15.74
N LYS A 139 -3.33 -15.53 -16.85
CA LYS A 139 -3.37 -16.57 -17.90
C LYS A 139 -2.92 -16.09 -19.27
N PHE A 140 -2.67 -14.79 -19.45
CA PHE A 140 -2.22 -14.28 -20.75
C PHE A 140 -0.87 -14.89 -21.16
N THR A 141 0.12 -14.95 -20.25
CA THR A 141 1.43 -15.56 -20.51
C THR A 141 1.32 -16.99 -21.04
N LYS A 142 0.50 -17.82 -20.40
CA LYS A 142 0.26 -19.20 -20.82
C LYS A 142 -0.43 -19.27 -22.20
N SER A 143 -1.39 -18.38 -22.45
CA SER A 143 -2.05 -18.28 -23.76
C SER A 143 -1.04 -17.94 -24.85
N PHE A 144 -0.16 -16.98 -24.56
CA PHE A 144 0.87 -16.49 -25.46
C PHE A 144 1.93 -17.54 -25.80
N GLU A 145 2.38 -18.32 -24.80
CA GLU A 145 3.29 -19.46 -25.01
C GLU A 145 2.63 -20.61 -25.79
N PHE A 146 1.31 -20.79 -25.64
CA PHE A 146 0.55 -21.81 -26.35
C PHE A 146 0.35 -21.48 -27.84
N ASP A 147 -0.10 -20.26 -28.14
CA ASP A 147 -0.43 -19.80 -29.50
C ASP A 147 -0.43 -18.26 -29.51
N SER A 148 0.72 -17.66 -29.80
CA SER A 148 0.93 -16.21 -29.66
C SER A 148 -0.06 -15.37 -30.46
N ARG A 149 -0.39 -15.80 -31.68
CA ARG A 149 -1.35 -15.10 -32.54
C ARG A 149 -2.75 -15.13 -31.92
N LEU A 150 -3.22 -16.31 -31.51
CA LEU A 150 -4.54 -16.43 -30.90
C LEU A 150 -4.62 -15.72 -29.54
N ALA A 151 -3.52 -15.72 -28.78
CA ALA A 151 -3.42 -14.97 -27.53
C ALA A 151 -3.57 -13.47 -27.76
N TRP A 152 -2.87 -12.93 -28.77
CA TRP A 152 -3.01 -11.53 -29.16
C TRP A 152 -4.42 -11.19 -29.63
N ASP A 153 -5.01 -12.00 -30.51
CA ASP A 153 -6.40 -11.80 -30.95
C ASP A 153 -7.38 -11.79 -29.76
N THR A 154 -7.15 -12.68 -28.78
CA THR A 154 -7.96 -12.74 -27.55
C THR A 154 -7.75 -11.52 -26.67
N PHE A 155 -6.50 -11.14 -26.43
CA PHE A 155 -6.15 -9.95 -25.64
C PHE A 155 -6.77 -8.70 -26.27
N ASP A 156 -6.54 -8.47 -27.56
CA ASP A 156 -6.99 -7.27 -28.25
C ASP A 156 -8.52 -7.14 -28.26
N HIS A 157 -9.22 -8.27 -28.37
CA HIS A 157 -10.68 -8.35 -28.29
C HIS A 157 -11.20 -8.07 -26.87
N VAL A 158 -10.58 -8.67 -25.84
CA VAL A 158 -10.92 -8.40 -24.44
C VAL A 158 -10.70 -6.93 -24.12
N ILE A 159 -9.54 -6.35 -24.48
CA ILE A 159 -9.27 -4.92 -24.26
C ILE A 159 -10.27 -4.05 -25.01
N ALA A 160 -10.65 -4.39 -26.25
CA ALA A 160 -11.67 -3.64 -26.99
C ALA A 160 -13.00 -3.58 -26.23
N GLY A 161 -13.46 -4.72 -25.71
CA GLY A 161 -14.67 -4.76 -24.89
C GLY A 161 -14.54 -4.02 -23.56
N LEU A 162 -13.38 -4.07 -22.89
CA LEU A 162 -13.16 -3.36 -21.63
C LEU A 162 -13.14 -1.83 -21.78
N VAL A 163 -12.59 -1.31 -22.88
CA VAL A 163 -12.52 0.14 -23.15
C VAL A 163 -13.72 0.68 -23.91
N SER A 164 -14.62 -0.20 -24.37
CA SER A 164 -15.87 0.20 -25.03
C SER A 164 -16.77 1.02 -24.10
N ASP A 165 -17.81 1.64 -24.66
CA ASP A 165 -18.84 2.38 -23.89
C ASP A 165 -18.23 3.46 -22.96
N GLY A 166 -17.24 4.20 -23.48
CA GLY A 166 -16.56 5.27 -22.74
C GLY A 166 -15.74 4.80 -21.53
N GLY A 167 -15.39 3.51 -21.45
CA GLY A 167 -14.62 2.96 -20.33
C GLY A 167 -15.44 2.65 -19.09
N SER A 168 -16.75 2.41 -19.23
CA SER A 168 -17.61 2.02 -18.10
C SER A 168 -17.15 0.73 -17.38
N ALA A 169 -16.26 -0.04 -18.01
CA ALA A 169 -15.66 -1.25 -17.46
C ALA A 169 -14.17 -1.12 -17.07
N THR A 170 -13.58 0.08 -17.06
CA THR A 170 -12.16 0.25 -16.66
C THR A 170 -11.96 0.53 -15.18
N GLY A 171 -13.03 0.86 -14.46
CA GLY A 171 -12.97 1.20 -13.03
C GLY A 171 -12.50 0.07 -12.13
N SER A 172 -11.75 0.42 -11.08
CA SER A 172 -11.27 -0.53 -10.07
C SER A 172 -12.41 -1.17 -9.28
N GLY A 173 -12.24 -2.46 -8.94
CA GLY A 173 -13.11 -3.19 -8.03
C GLY A 173 -12.98 -2.77 -6.57
N MET A 174 -11.99 -1.94 -6.22
CA MET A 174 -11.93 -1.32 -4.90
C MET A 174 -13.11 -0.38 -4.69
N GLY A 175 -13.84 -0.61 -3.60
CA GLY A 175 -14.95 0.24 -3.17
C GLY A 175 -14.48 1.56 -2.56
N GLU A 176 -15.44 2.40 -2.22
CA GLU A 176 -15.20 3.64 -1.49
C GLU A 176 -14.67 3.38 -0.08
N THR A 177 -13.75 4.22 0.39
CA THR A 177 -13.35 4.20 1.80
C THR A 177 -14.42 4.87 2.65
N ARG A 178 -14.93 4.17 3.66
CA ARG A 178 -15.89 4.72 4.63
C ARG A 178 -15.31 4.74 6.03
N VAL A 179 -15.55 5.82 6.76
CA VAL A 179 -15.30 5.91 8.20
C VAL A 179 -16.61 6.25 8.87
N GLY A 180 -17.14 5.30 9.65
CA GLY A 180 -18.53 5.36 10.10
C GLY A 180 -19.49 5.32 8.90
N HIS A 181 -20.41 6.29 8.84
CA HIS A 181 -21.38 6.42 7.74
C HIS A 181 -20.93 7.38 6.63
N GLU A 182 -19.74 7.99 6.76
CA GLU A 182 -19.26 9.00 5.80
C GLU A 182 -18.28 8.39 4.80
N ILE A 183 -18.45 8.75 3.53
CA ILE A 183 -17.54 8.40 2.44
C ILE A 183 -16.37 9.38 2.48
N ILE A 184 -15.16 8.86 2.69
CA ILE A 184 -13.93 9.64 2.53
C ILE A 184 -13.55 9.59 1.06
N GLN A 185 -13.62 10.75 0.38
CA GLN A 185 -13.12 10.87 -0.97
C GLN A 185 -11.59 10.73 -0.97
N LYS A 186 -11.10 9.58 -1.44
CA LYS A 186 -9.69 9.34 -1.74
C LYS A 186 -9.49 9.23 -3.24
N SER A 187 -8.28 9.54 -3.71
CA SER A 187 -7.97 9.33 -5.12
C SER A 187 -8.03 7.86 -5.50
N ARG A 188 -8.56 7.59 -6.69
CA ARG A 188 -8.60 6.27 -7.34
C ARG A 188 -7.46 6.09 -8.35
N ARG A 189 -6.61 7.11 -8.52
CA ARG A 189 -5.47 7.15 -9.45
C ARG A 189 -4.23 6.57 -8.78
N THR A 190 -4.38 5.38 -8.20
CA THR A 190 -3.37 4.77 -7.32
C THR A 190 -3.01 3.36 -7.77
N HIS A 191 -1.80 2.91 -7.42
CA HIS A 191 -1.31 1.57 -7.68
C HIS A 191 -2.23 0.49 -7.10
N GLY A 192 -2.76 0.69 -5.88
CA GLY A 192 -3.73 -0.22 -5.28
C GLY A 192 -4.97 -0.39 -6.16
N HIS A 193 -5.59 0.71 -6.58
CA HIS A 193 -6.75 0.67 -7.48
C HIS A 193 -6.39 0.02 -8.82
N ALA A 194 -5.20 0.30 -9.35
CA ALA A 194 -4.69 -0.27 -10.59
C ALA A 194 -4.56 -1.80 -10.54
N MET A 195 -4.00 -2.35 -9.46
CA MET A 195 -3.91 -3.80 -9.24
C MET A 195 -5.28 -4.51 -9.16
N ASN A 196 -6.36 -3.75 -9.01
CA ASN A 196 -7.72 -4.26 -8.89
C ASN A 196 -8.63 -3.70 -9.99
N GLY A 197 -8.05 -3.09 -11.02
CA GLY A 197 -8.72 -2.53 -12.18
C GLY A 197 -8.42 -3.35 -13.43
N PRO A 198 -9.41 -3.61 -14.32
CA PRO A 198 -9.20 -4.47 -15.48
C PRO A 198 -8.04 -4.05 -16.40
N ILE A 199 -7.79 -2.74 -16.52
CA ILE A 199 -6.68 -2.22 -17.34
C ILE A 199 -5.33 -2.36 -16.64
N GLY A 200 -5.27 -2.19 -15.32
CA GLY A 200 -4.04 -2.44 -14.56
C GLY A 200 -3.69 -3.93 -14.53
N GLU A 201 -4.68 -4.80 -14.31
CA GLU A 201 -4.56 -6.27 -14.43
C GLU A 201 -4.07 -6.68 -15.84
N ALA A 202 -4.62 -6.08 -16.90
CA ALA A 202 -4.16 -6.31 -18.26
C ALA A 202 -2.71 -5.83 -18.50
N THR A 203 -2.33 -4.68 -17.92
CA THR A 203 -0.97 -4.15 -18.00
C THR A 203 0.01 -5.12 -17.33
N GLU A 204 -0.30 -5.60 -16.13
CA GLU A 204 0.52 -6.58 -15.41
C GLU A 204 0.64 -7.90 -16.18
N GLY A 205 -0.46 -8.39 -16.78
CA GLY A 205 -0.44 -9.56 -17.65
C GLY A 205 0.49 -9.41 -18.87
N LEU A 206 0.50 -8.23 -19.51
CA LEU A 206 1.45 -7.92 -20.59
C LEU A 206 2.89 -7.94 -20.09
N LEU A 207 3.18 -7.34 -18.93
CA LEU A 207 4.53 -7.30 -18.38
C LEU A 207 5.02 -8.70 -17.99
N ARG A 208 4.15 -9.56 -17.45
CA ARG A 208 4.47 -10.97 -17.16
C ARG A 208 4.81 -11.76 -18.42
N ALA A 209 4.02 -11.61 -19.49
CA ALA A 209 4.31 -12.22 -20.79
C ALA A 209 5.60 -11.68 -21.43
N LEU A 210 5.88 -10.38 -21.29
CA LEU A 210 7.15 -9.80 -21.72
C LEU A 210 8.32 -10.41 -20.94
N ASN A 211 8.17 -10.59 -19.63
CA ASN A 211 9.20 -11.20 -18.79
C ASN A 211 9.42 -12.69 -19.12
N SER A 212 8.40 -13.43 -19.55
CA SER A 212 8.56 -14.85 -19.92
C SER A 212 9.43 -15.06 -21.16
N LEU A 213 9.56 -14.05 -22.02
CA LEU A 213 10.54 -14.02 -23.12
C LEU A 213 12.00 -13.97 -22.64
N LYS A 214 12.23 -13.68 -21.35
CA LYS A 214 13.55 -13.48 -20.73
C LYS A 214 14.44 -12.54 -21.57
N PRO A 215 13.96 -11.32 -21.91
CA PRO A 215 14.73 -10.42 -22.75
C PRO A 215 16.06 -10.02 -22.07
N PRO A 216 17.19 -10.03 -22.79
CA PRO A 216 18.45 -9.53 -22.27
C PRO A 216 18.38 -8.01 -22.10
N GLN A 217 19.29 -7.48 -21.27
CA GLN A 217 19.43 -6.05 -21.02
C GLN A 217 19.56 -5.26 -22.34
N GLY A 218 18.85 -4.13 -22.43
CA GLY A 218 18.98 -3.18 -23.54
C GLY A 218 18.50 -3.68 -24.90
N ARG A 219 17.84 -4.84 -24.99
CA ARG A 219 17.26 -5.34 -26.25
C ARG A 219 16.12 -4.48 -26.76
N GLY A 220 15.48 -3.72 -25.87
CA GLY A 220 14.26 -2.99 -26.16
C GLY A 220 13.01 -3.84 -25.92
N ILE A 221 11.89 -3.17 -25.66
CA ILE A 221 10.57 -3.82 -25.59
C ILE A 221 10.12 -4.12 -27.03
N PRO A 222 9.70 -5.34 -27.37
CA PRO A 222 9.22 -5.66 -28.72
C PRO A 222 8.01 -4.81 -29.12
N ASP A 223 7.90 -4.46 -30.41
CA ASP A 223 6.88 -3.53 -30.92
C ASP A 223 5.43 -4.01 -30.69
N GLU A 224 5.20 -5.32 -30.73
CA GLU A 224 3.89 -5.93 -30.42
C GLU A 224 3.46 -5.68 -28.95
N PHE A 225 4.41 -5.59 -28.02
CA PHE A 225 4.14 -5.22 -26.63
C PHE A 225 4.01 -3.71 -26.48
N LYS A 226 4.91 -2.92 -27.10
CA LYS A 226 4.85 -1.45 -27.04
C LYS A 226 3.51 -0.92 -27.54
N SER A 227 3.06 -1.34 -28.73
CA SER A 227 1.78 -0.94 -29.31
C SER A 227 0.59 -1.21 -28.39
N ARG A 228 0.60 -2.33 -27.64
CA ARG A 228 -0.47 -2.68 -26.69
C ARG A 228 -0.36 -1.92 -25.39
N ILE A 229 0.85 -1.69 -24.88
CA ILE A 229 1.08 -0.79 -23.74
C ILE A 229 0.54 0.61 -24.07
N GLU A 230 0.88 1.16 -25.25
CA GLU A 230 0.40 2.47 -25.71
C GLU A 230 -1.14 2.51 -25.83
N ARG A 231 -1.78 1.39 -26.21
CA ARG A 231 -3.25 1.26 -26.21
C ARG A 231 -3.85 1.30 -24.80
N LEU A 232 -3.20 0.70 -23.80
CA LEU A 232 -3.66 0.75 -22.40
C LEU A 232 -3.44 2.15 -21.78
N LEU A 233 -2.36 2.83 -22.19
CA LEU A 233 -2.04 4.20 -21.74
C LEU A 233 -3.05 5.27 -22.20
N VAL A 234 -3.90 4.96 -23.18
CA VAL A 234 -4.99 5.84 -23.64
C VAL A 234 -6.38 5.29 -23.31
N ALA A 235 -6.47 4.29 -22.42
CA ALA A 235 -7.74 3.71 -22.03
C ALA A 235 -8.61 4.73 -21.26
N PRO A 236 -9.91 4.84 -21.60
CA PRO A 236 -10.82 5.80 -20.97
C PRO A 236 -11.15 5.45 -19.52
N GLY A 237 -11.77 6.39 -18.80
CA GLY A 237 -12.09 6.24 -17.38
C GLY A 237 -10.83 6.19 -16.53
N GLU A 238 -10.76 5.24 -15.59
CA GLU A 238 -9.57 5.05 -14.73
C GLU A 238 -8.41 4.33 -15.44
N GLY A 239 -8.65 3.80 -16.64
CA GLY A 239 -7.77 2.84 -17.30
C GLY A 239 -6.35 3.36 -17.56
N ALA A 240 -6.22 4.54 -18.16
CA ALA A 240 -4.92 5.13 -18.43
C ALA A 240 -4.09 5.36 -17.16
N ASP A 241 -4.72 5.85 -16.09
CA ASP A 241 -4.06 6.09 -14.80
C ASP A 241 -3.58 4.77 -14.18
N HIS A 242 -4.37 3.71 -14.29
CA HIS A 242 -3.99 2.38 -13.81
C HIS A 242 -2.80 1.82 -14.59
N ALA A 243 -2.80 1.95 -15.92
CA ALA A 243 -1.67 1.54 -16.75
C ALA A 243 -0.39 2.30 -16.35
N VAL A 244 -0.47 3.62 -16.17
CA VAL A 244 0.67 4.44 -15.72
C VAL A 244 1.18 3.96 -14.37
N ALA A 245 0.31 3.75 -13.38
CA ALA A 245 0.72 3.37 -12.03
C ALA A 245 1.44 1.99 -12.00
N ILE A 246 0.97 1.02 -12.80
CA ILE A 246 1.63 -0.29 -12.92
C ILE A 246 2.99 -0.15 -13.61
N LEU A 247 3.07 0.62 -14.69
CA LEU A 247 4.33 0.82 -15.42
C LEU A 247 5.38 1.55 -14.56
N THR A 248 5.00 2.60 -13.83
CA THR A 248 5.95 3.32 -12.97
C THR A 248 6.37 2.53 -11.74
N HIS A 249 5.51 1.63 -11.22
CA HIS A 249 5.90 0.64 -10.22
C HIS A 249 7.03 -0.29 -10.73
N GLN A 250 7.02 -0.61 -12.03
CA GLN A 250 8.02 -1.47 -12.70
C GLN A 250 9.14 -0.70 -13.41
N VAL A 251 9.27 0.63 -13.21
CA VAL A 251 10.14 1.50 -14.01
C VAL A 251 11.60 1.05 -14.07
N SER A 252 12.12 0.49 -12.96
CA SER A 252 13.52 0.02 -12.91
C SER A 252 13.77 -1.19 -13.82
N TRP A 253 12.81 -2.11 -13.89
CA TRP A 253 12.89 -3.28 -14.77
C TRP A 253 12.66 -2.88 -16.23
N LEU A 254 11.71 -1.99 -16.50
CA LEU A 254 11.49 -1.46 -17.84
C LEU A 254 12.73 -0.71 -18.36
N HIS A 255 13.41 0.06 -17.50
CA HIS A 255 14.66 0.75 -17.87
C HIS A 255 15.80 -0.21 -18.15
N TYR A 256 15.90 -1.31 -17.39
CA TYR A 256 16.86 -2.37 -17.69
C TYR A 256 16.63 -2.97 -19.09
N LEU A 257 15.38 -3.05 -19.56
CA LEU A 257 15.05 -3.59 -20.89
C LEU A 257 15.19 -2.57 -22.02
N ASP A 258 14.66 -1.37 -21.84
CA ASP A 258 14.58 -0.33 -22.87
C ASP A 258 14.80 1.07 -22.24
N PRO A 259 16.05 1.43 -21.94
CA PRO A 259 16.39 2.71 -21.32
C PRO A 259 15.85 3.91 -22.13
N VAL A 260 15.99 3.86 -23.45
CA VAL A 260 15.59 4.95 -24.35
C VAL A 260 14.08 5.17 -24.26
N TRP A 261 13.28 4.10 -24.38
CA TRP A 261 11.83 4.22 -24.28
C TRP A 261 11.38 4.74 -22.91
N VAL A 262 11.99 4.27 -21.81
CA VAL A 262 11.66 4.78 -20.46
C VAL A 262 11.98 6.26 -20.32
N MET A 263 13.16 6.69 -20.79
CA MET A 263 13.60 8.07 -20.69
C MET A 263 12.76 9.01 -21.55
N ASP A 264 12.37 8.60 -22.75
CA ASP A 264 11.60 9.44 -23.68
C ASP A 264 10.09 9.43 -23.39
N ARG A 265 9.53 8.30 -22.97
CA ARG A 265 8.07 8.12 -22.84
C ARG A 265 7.57 8.21 -21.41
N MET A 266 8.27 7.60 -20.45
CA MET A 266 7.78 7.51 -19.07
C MET A 266 8.24 8.68 -18.20
N MET A 267 9.47 9.17 -18.37
CA MET A 267 9.98 10.28 -17.54
C MET A 267 9.13 11.55 -17.62
N PRO A 268 8.53 11.93 -18.77
CA PRO A 268 7.59 13.04 -18.83
C PRO A 268 6.40 12.93 -17.88
N TRP A 269 5.99 11.73 -17.48
CA TRP A 269 4.85 11.57 -16.59
C TRP A 269 5.11 12.09 -15.18
N PHE A 270 6.36 12.25 -14.76
CA PHE A 270 6.70 12.69 -13.40
C PHE A 270 6.69 14.22 -13.21
N TYR A 271 6.57 15.00 -14.28
CA TYR A 271 6.39 16.46 -14.18
C TYR A 271 4.99 16.75 -13.65
N PHE A 272 4.88 17.65 -12.66
CA PHE A 272 3.61 17.89 -11.94
C PHE A 272 2.49 18.45 -12.81
N GLU A 273 2.84 19.09 -13.92
CA GLU A 273 1.91 19.63 -14.92
C GLU A 273 1.39 18.54 -15.87
N HIS A 274 2.04 17.37 -15.91
CA HIS A 274 1.61 16.26 -16.75
C HIS A 274 0.33 15.64 -16.18
N PRO A 275 -0.70 15.33 -16.99
CA PRO A 275 -1.94 14.72 -16.51
C PRO A 275 -1.71 13.43 -15.71
N SER A 276 -0.71 12.65 -16.07
CA SER A 276 -0.31 11.40 -15.41
C SER A 276 0.62 11.55 -14.20
N ALA A 277 0.91 12.77 -13.73
CA ALA A 277 1.80 13.02 -12.58
C ALA A 277 1.41 12.21 -11.34
N GLU A 278 0.14 12.30 -10.99
CA GLU A 278 -0.41 11.63 -9.82
C GLU A 278 -0.23 10.11 -9.87
N PRO A 279 -0.77 9.36 -10.86
CA PRO A 279 -0.57 7.91 -10.91
C PRO A 279 0.90 7.51 -11.10
N ALA A 280 1.72 8.32 -11.79
CA ALA A 280 3.13 8.05 -11.98
C ALA A 280 3.90 8.04 -10.64
N TRP A 281 3.76 9.11 -9.86
CA TRP A 281 4.35 9.19 -8.52
C TRP A 281 3.78 8.15 -7.57
N ASN A 282 2.47 7.87 -7.65
CA ASN A 282 1.84 6.86 -6.82
C ASN A 282 2.43 5.47 -7.07
N GLY A 283 2.54 5.05 -8.34
CA GLY A 283 3.15 3.78 -8.72
C GLY A 283 4.62 3.66 -8.32
N TYR A 284 5.41 4.69 -8.58
CA TYR A 284 6.83 4.73 -8.22
C TYR A 284 7.07 4.63 -6.70
N LEU A 285 6.35 5.42 -5.89
CA LEU A 285 6.49 5.38 -4.44
C LEU A 285 5.98 4.07 -3.84
N SER A 286 4.93 3.47 -4.43
CA SER A 286 4.41 2.16 -4.01
C SER A 286 5.44 1.04 -4.14
N ALA A 287 6.39 1.15 -5.08
CA ALA A 287 7.47 0.17 -5.21
C ALA A 287 8.50 0.24 -4.07
N ALA A 288 8.57 1.37 -3.34
CA ALA A 288 9.47 1.62 -2.20
C ALA A 288 10.95 1.26 -2.49
N ARG A 289 11.44 1.54 -3.71
CA ARG A 289 12.80 1.21 -4.17
C ARG A 289 13.47 2.41 -4.82
N PHE A 290 14.80 2.49 -4.68
CA PHE A 290 15.58 3.45 -5.44
C PHE A 290 15.72 3.01 -6.90
N PRO A 291 15.58 3.93 -7.86
CA PRO A 291 15.69 3.61 -9.27
C PRO A 291 17.17 3.52 -9.70
N PRO A 292 17.43 3.01 -10.92
CA PRO A 292 18.69 3.22 -11.62
C PRO A 292 19.14 4.68 -11.58
N GLN A 293 20.45 4.92 -11.54
CA GLN A 293 21.02 6.26 -11.34
C GLN A 293 20.53 7.28 -12.39
N GLU A 294 20.42 6.88 -13.66
CA GLU A 294 19.96 7.76 -14.74
C GLU A 294 18.54 8.31 -14.46
N ILE A 295 17.63 7.44 -14.03
CA ILE A 295 16.28 7.82 -13.59
C ILE A 295 16.37 8.69 -12.34
N GLY A 296 17.20 8.32 -11.35
CA GLY A 296 17.38 9.09 -10.13
C GLY A 296 17.81 10.54 -10.39
N ILE A 297 18.78 10.75 -11.29
CA ILE A 297 19.21 12.08 -11.75
C ILE A 297 18.04 12.84 -12.36
N ARG A 298 17.22 12.17 -13.19
CA ARG A 298 16.06 12.82 -13.82
C ARG A 298 14.95 13.16 -12.84
N LEU A 299 14.66 12.30 -11.85
CA LEU A 299 13.60 12.51 -10.86
C LEU A 299 13.97 13.53 -9.79
N LYS A 300 15.27 13.71 -9.51
CA LYS A 300 15.77 14.56 -8.42
C LYS A 300 15.15 15.97 -8.38
N PRO A 301 15.07 16.75 -9.47
CA PRO A 301 14.48 18.09 -9.44
C PRO A 301 13.01 18.10 -9.01
N MET A 302 12.24 17.08 -9.42
CA MET A 302 10.84 16.93 -9.05
C MET A 302 10.69 16.39 -7.62
N LEU A 303 11.56 15.47 -7.18
CA LEU A 303 11.59 14.95 -5.82
C LEU A 303 11.74 16.07 -4.78
N ILE A 304 12.58 17.08 -5.07
CA ILE A 304 12.80 18.23 -4.18
C ILE A 304 11.50 19.04 -3.93
N GLN A 305 10.59 19.01 -4.90
CA GLN A 305 9.33 19.75 -4.90
C GLN A 305 8.10 18.84 -4.64
N LEU A 306 8.33 17.58 -4.26
CA LEU A 306 7.29 16.55 -4.24
C LEU A 306 6.24 16.71 -3.14
N PHE A 307 6.65 17.07 -1.93
CA PHE A 307 5.74 17.05 -0.77
C PHE A 307 4.49 17.93 -0.91
N PRO A 308 4.58 19.19 -1.38
CA PRO A 308 3.39 20.01 -1.61
C PRO A 308 2.38 19.37 -2.56
N ALA A 309 2.85 18.62 -3.57
CA ALA A 309 1.99 17.90 -4.51
C ALA A 309 1.37 16.63 -3.88
N ILE A 310 2.17 15.81 -3.16
CA ILE A 310 1.66 14.60 -2.49
C ILE A 310 0.50 14.91 -1.55
N TYR A 311 0.57 16.02 -0.81
CA TYR A 311 -0.49 16.40 0.13
C TYR A 311 -1.80 16.83 -0.55
N GLN A 312 -1.79 17.10 -1.86
CA GLN A 312 -2.99 17.46 -2.63
C GLN A 312 -3.68 16.25 -3.27
N TRP A 313 -2.96 15.14 -3.49
CA TRP A 313 -3.48 13.98 -4.21
C TRP A 313 -4.36 13.03 -3.39
N SER A 314 -4.68 13.37 -2.14
CA SER A 314 -5.64 12.62 -1.29
C SER A 314 -5.40 11.09 -1.25
N TRP A 315 -4.12 10.69 -1.21
CA TRP A 315 -3.69 9.30 -1.09
C TRP A 315 -3.76 8.78 0.35
N ASP A 316 -3.48 7.48 0.51
CA ASP A 316 -3.06 6.95 1.80
C ASP A 316 -1.75 7.60 2.26
N ARG A 317 -1.71 7.95 3.54
CA ARG A 317 -0.60 8.71 4.15
C ARG A 317 0.75 8.02 4.05
N HIS A 318 0.74 6.70 3.88
CA HIS A 318 1.95 5.88 3.81
C HIS A 318 2.90 6.28 2.65
N LEU A 319 2.40 6.78 1.52
CA LEU A 319 3.28 7.15 0.41
C LEU A 319 4.11 8.41 0.69
N ALA A 320 3.57 9.35 1.48
CA ALA A 320 4.34 10.49 1.97
C ALA A 320 5.46 10.05 2.93
N GLU A 321 5.17 9.04 3.77
CA GLU A 321 6.14 8.42 4.66
C GLU A 321 7.28 7.77 3.86
N VAL A 322 6.96 6.97 2.83
CA VAL A 322 7.97 6.38 1.93
C VAL A 322 8.83 7.46 1.27
N ALA A 323 8.22 8.53 0.75
CA ALA A 323 8.96 9.65 0.16
C ALA A 323 9.90 10.32 1.19
N ALA A 324 9.48 10.47 2.45
CA ALA A 324 10.31 11.03 3.50
C ALA A 324 11.51 10.14 3.82
N GLN A 325 11.31 8.83 3.89
CA GLN A 325 12.40 7.87 4.06
C GLN A 325 13.40 7.94 2.89
N MET A 326 12.92 8.09 1.65
CA MET A 326 13.77 8.22 0.47
C MET A 326 14.63 9.49 0.53
N VAL A 327 14.06 10.63 0.95
CA VAL A 327 14.82 11.88 1.13
C VAL A 327 15.95 11.72 2.13
N VAL A 328 15.69 11.05 3.27
CA VAL A 328 16.71 10.81 4.28
C VAL A 328 17.84 9.95 3.73
N GLU A 329 17.54 8.85 3.06
CA GLU A 329 18.56 7.97 2.44
C GLU A 329 19.36 8.68 1.34
N LEU A 330 18.70 9.51 0.52
CA LEU A 330 19.36 10.28 -0.53
C LEU A 330 20.28 11.38 0.03
N GLY A 331 19.90 11.99 1.16
CA GLY A 331 20.69 13.00 1.86
C GLY A 331 21.74 12.44 2.82
N THR A 332 21.77 11.12 3.04
CA THR A 332 22.76 10.43 3.89
C THR A 332 23.60 9.46 3.08
N MET A 333 23.10 8.25 2.84
CA MET A 333 23.81 7.12 2.25
C MET A 333 24.19 7.34 0.77
N ARG A 334 23.45 8.19 0.07
CA ARG A 334 23.68 8.47 -1.36
C ARG A 334 24.10 9.91 -1.64
N ARG A 335 24.38 10.72 -0.61
CA ARG A 335 24.67 12.16 -0.75
C ARG A 335 25.73 12.48 -1.80
N ASP A 336 26.79 11.66 -1.84
CA ASP A 336 27.94 11.88 -2.72
C ASP A 336 27.76 11.24 -4.12
N ARG A 337 26.56 10.72 -4.44
CA ARG A 337 26.21 10.19 -5.76
C ARG A 337 25.51 11.26 -6.62
N PRO A 338 25.63 11.21 -7.95
CA PRO A 338 24.92 12.11 -8.88
C PRO A 338 23.41 12.22 -8.66
N ASP A 339 22.76 11.12 -8.25
CA ASP A 339 21.33 11.01 -7.96
C ASP A 339 20.97 11.32 -6.50
N GLY A 340 21.98 11.58 -5.64
CA GLY A 340 21.80 11.94 -4.25
C GLY A 340 21.30 13.37 -4.03
N LEU A 341 20.90 13.68 -2.79
CA LEU A 341 20.53 15.03 -2.37
C LEU A 341 21.67 15.64 -1.58
N ASP A 342 22.08 16.86 -1.95
CA ASP A 342 23.00 17.62 -1.13
C ASP A 342 22.33 18.16 0.14
N ARG A 343 23.11 18.84 0.99
CA ARG A 343 22.64 19.38 2.27
C ARG A 343 21.51 20.41 2.11
N TYR A 344 21.58 21.24 1.07
CA TYR A 344 20.58 22.25 0.79
C TYR A 344 19.31 21.60 0.26
N GLU A 345 19.43 20.72 -0.73
CA GLU A 345 18.33 20.02 -1.38
C GLU A 345 17.54 19.15 -0.38
N ALA A 346 18.23 18.35 0.43
CA ALA A 346 17.59 17.56 1.48
C ALA A 346 16.88 18.44 2.53
N ARG A 347 17.49 19.57 2.91
CA ARG A 347 16.84 20.55 3.81
C ARG A 347 15.58 21.15 3.18
N GLN A 348 15.60 21.47 1.89
CA GLN A 348 14.42 22.00 1.20
C GLN A 348 13.27 20.98 1.21
N CYS A 349 13.57 19.69 0.97
CA CYS A 349 12.59 18.62 1.10
C CYS A 349 11.95 18.62 2.50
N LEU A 350 12.77 18.61 3.56
CA LEU A 350 12.30 18.62 4.96
C LEU A 350 11.46 19.86 5.30
N ARG A 351 11.77 21.02 4.72
CA ARG A 351 11.00 22.26 4.91
C ARG A 351 9.60 22.20 4.30
N ASN A 352 9.45 21.44 3.22
CA ASN A 352 8.20 21.25 2.50
C ASN A 352 7.35 20.09 3.05
N MET A 353 7.91 19.27 3.95
CA MET A 353 7.17 18.22 4.64
C MET A 353 6.22 18.78 5.69
N ASP A 354 5.11 18.09 5.94
CA ASP A 354 4.28 18.29 7.12
C ASP A 354 4.96 17.68 8.37
N ASP A 355 4.33 17.84 9.54
CA ASP A 355 4.90 17.32 10.79
C ASP A 355 5.07 15.80 10.75
N ARG A 356 4.07 15.06 10.25
CA ARG A 356 4.10 13.59 10.20
C ARG A 356 5.22 13.06 9.33
N SER A 357 5.41 13.61 8.13
CA SER A 357 6.48 13.21 7.23
C SER A 357 7.86 13.54 7.81
N ARG A 358 7.98 14.62 8.60
CA ARG A 358 9.21 14.91 9.37
C ARG A 358 9.41 13.93 10.52
N GLN A 359 8.37 13.47 11.21
CA GLN A 359 8.49 12.38 12.20
C GLN A 359 9.02 11.11 11.54
N GLU A 360 8.51 10.78 10.35
CA GLU A 360 9.01 9.63 9.59
C GLU A 360 10.47 9.78 9.16
N ALA A 361 10.89 11.00 8.78
CA ALA A 361 12.29 11.28 8.50
C ALA A 361 13.18 11.02 9.73
N ILE A 362 12.75 11.41 10.94
CA ILE A 362 13.45 11.11 12.19
C ILE A 362 13.49 9.60 12.45
N PHE A 363 12.36 8.91 12.26
CA PHE A 363 12.29 7.46 12.39
C PHE A 363 13.30 6.75 11.47
N ARG A 364 13.39 7.18 10.20
CA ARG A 364 14.37 6.65 9.25
C ARG A 364 15.81 6.92 9.65
N LEU A 365 16.11 8.09 10.21
CA LEU A 365 17.45 8.38 10.78
C LEU A 365 17.80 7.41 11.89
N GLY A 366 16.85 7.12 12.79
CA GLY A 366 17.03 6.11 13.84
C GLY A 366 17.35 4.72 13.26
N GLN A 367 16.64 4.30 12.20
CA GLN A 367 16.95 3.05 11.50
C GLN A 367 18.36 3.06 10.89
N ILE A 368 18.80 4.17 10.29
CA ILE A 368 20.15 4.30 9.70
C ILE A 368 21.22 4.24 10.79
N GLY A 369 20.99 4.89 11.93
CA GLY A 369 21.90 4.86 13.08
C GLY A 369 22.20 3.44 13.54
N LYS A 370 21.17 2.58 13.60
CA LYS A 370 21.27 1.17 14.04
C LYS A 370 21.93 0.22 13.03
N ARG A 371 22.13 0.60 11.76
CA ARG A 371 22.64 -0.34 10.73
C ARG A 371 24.10 -0.72 10.91
N SER A 372 24.90 0.09 11.61
CA SER A 372 26.31 -0.17 11.84
C SER A 372 26.79 0.54 13.10
N GLU A 373 27.88 0.06 13.69
CA GLU A 373 28.51 0.65 14.88
C GLU A 373 28.81 2.15 14.74
N LYS A 374 29.17 2.61 13.53
CA LYS A 374 29.46 4.02 13.25
C LYS A 374 28.30 4.76 12.59
N GLY A 375 27.11 4.15 12.51
CA GLY A 375 25.95 4.72 11.82
C GLY A 375 25.51 6.06 12.40
N TRP A 376 25.47 6.14 13.73
CA TRP A 376 25.16 7.36 14.47
C TRP A 376 26.14 8.49 14.16
N GLY A 377 27.45 8.24 14.30
CA GLY A 377 28.49 9.23 14.09
C GLY A 377 28.71 9.64 12.63
N ASN A 378 28.67 8.70 11.69
CA ASN A 378 28.98 8.97 10.29
C ASN A 378 27.80 9.51 9.48
N HIS A 379 26.56 9.19 9.87
CA HIS A 379 25.38 9.54 9.09
C HIS A 379 24.38 10.39 9.86
N VAL A 380 24.02 9.99 11.09
CA VAL A 380 22.93 10.65 11.83
C VAL A 380 23.35 12.02 12.37
N ILE A 381 24.48 12.13 13.07
CA ILE A 381 24.97 13.41 13.61
C ILE A 381 25.17 14.45 12.50
N PRO A 382 25.90 14.16 11.40
CA PRO A 382 26.06 15.13 10.32
C PRO A 382 24.73 15.56 9.70
N PHE A 383 23.77 14.65 9.54
CA PHE A 383 22.45 15.00 9.00
C PHE A 383 21.70 15.95 9.93
N ILE A 384 21.68 15.67 11.23
CA ILE A 384 21.01 16.52 12.24
C ILE A 384 21.65 17.91 12.29
N GLU A 385 22.98 17.99 12.28
CA GLU A 385 23.68 19.26 12.41
C GLU A 385 23.66 20.08 11.12
N GLU A 386 23.84 19.44 9.97
CA GLU A 386 24.09 20.12 8.69
C GLU A 386 22.88 20.17 7.78
N VAL A 387 21.89 19.29 7.93
CA VAL A 387 20.74 19.18 7.02
C VAL A 387 19.44 19.61 7.70
N TRP A 388 19.17 19.12 8.91
CA TRP A 388 17.87 19.33 9.57
C TRP A 388 17.46 20.82 9.67
N PRO A 389 16.20 21.18 9.34
CA PRO A 389 15.72 22.56 9.44
C PRO A 389 15.83 23.15 10.84
N ARG A 390 16.32 24.40 10.96
CA ARG A 390 16.64 25.05 12.25
C ARG A 390 15.57 26.03 12.73
N GLU A 391 14.58 26.30 11.87
CA GLU A 391 13.51 27.27 12.09
C GLU A 391 12.64 26.88 13.29
N ARG A 392 12.23 27.88 14.07
CA ARG A 392 11.43 27.66 15.29
C ARG A 392 10.11 26.94 15.02
N LYS A 393 9.49 27.15 13.85
CA LYS A 393 8.23 26.52 13.45
C LYS A 393 8.29 24.99 13.37
N PHE A 394 9.50 24.40 13.30
CA PHE A 394 9.71 22.95 13.26
C PHE A 394 10.06 22.35 14.63
N ARG A 395 9.82 23.09 15.73
CA ARG A 395 9.98 22.60 17.11
C ARG A 395 8.61 22.36 17.71
N THR A 396 7.94 21.32 17.22
CA THR A 396 6.60 20.93 17.62
C THR A 396 6.65 19.75 18.59
N SER A 397 5.61 19.56 19.40
CA SER A 397 5.53 18.45 20.37
C SER A 397 5.70 17.07 19.70
N SER A 398 5.08 16.88 18.54
CA SER A 398 5.17 15.65 17.73
C SER A 398 6.61 15.33 17.30
N LEU A 399 7.40 16.35 16.94
CA LEU A 399 8.81 16.19 16.58
C LEU A 399 9.70 16.00 17.81
N VAL A 400 9.43 16.69 18.93
CA VAL A 400 10.14 16.42 20.21
C VAL A 400 9.96 14.95 20.62
N SER A 401 8.74 14.43 20.51
CA SER A 401 8.45 13.01 20.78
C SER A 401 9.30 12.08 19.92
N SER A 402 9.42 12.40 18.62
CA SER A 402 10.19 11.59 17.68
C SER A 402 11.69 11.66 17.95
N TRP A 403 12.19 12.82 18.37
CA TRP A 403 13.58 12.98 18.82
C TRP A 403 13.89 12.19 20.08
N VAL A 404 12.99 12.19 21.07
CA VAL A 404 13.14 11.40 22.30
C VAL A 404 13.12 9.90 21.98
N ASN A 405 12.21 9.45 21.11
CA ASN A 405 12.19 8.06 20.64
C ASN A 405 13.48 7.67 19.87
N LEU A 406 14.05 8.59 19.08
CA LEU A 406 15.34 8.36 18.44
C LEU A 406 16.45 8.22 19.48
N LEU A 407 16.48 9.07 20.50
CA LEU A 407 17.48 9.07 21.56
C LEU A 407 17.46 7.78 22.38
N ASP A 408 16.28 7.28 22.74
CA ASP A 408 16.13 6.01 23.48
C ASP A 408 16.87 4.84 22.80
N SER A 409 16.93 4.88 21.47
CA SER A 409 17.51 3.85 20.64
C SER A 409 19.03 3.94 20.40
N THR A 410 19.74 4.86 21.06
CA THR A 410 21.14 5.21 20.72
C THR A 410 22.22 4.46 21.50
N GLY A 411 21.90 3.83 22.64
CA GLY A 411 22.90 3.15 23.46
C GLY A 411 24.00 4.09 23.92
N GLU A 412 25.25 3.65 23.82
CA GLU A 412 26.46 4.41 24.22
C GLU A 412 26.64 5.76 23.49
N ASP A 413 26.00 5.94 22.32
CA ASP A 413 26.05 7.20 21.58
C ASP A 413 25.05 8.25 22.09
N PHE A 414 24.22 7.92 23.09
CA PHE A 414 23.20 8.81 23.65
C PHE A 414 23.71 10.22 23.97
N PRO A 415 24.81 10.41 24.71
CA PRO A 415 25.27 11.77 25.05
C PRO A 415 25.68 12.58 23.80
N LYS A 416 26.26 11.91 22.80
CA LYS A 416 26.70 12.58 21.55
C LYS A 416 25.50 12.99 20.71
N ILE A 417 24.51 12.11 20.58
CA ILE A 417 23.29 12.39 19.80
C ILE A 417 22.42 13.43 20.49
N LEU A 418 22.30 13.36 21.82
CA LEU A 418 21.59 14.38 22.60
C LEU A 418 22.18 15.77 22.34
N LYS A 419 23.50 15.92 22.31
CA LYS A 419 24.16 17.19 22.00
C LYS A 419 23.74 17.74 20.63
N ALA A 420 23.65 16.89 19.61
CA ALA A 420 23.22 17.30 18.26
C ALA A 420 21.73 17.68 18.23
N VAL A 421 20.89 16.93 18.95
CA VAL A 421 19.42 17.09 18.97
C VAL A 421 18.96 18.21 19.92
N ARG A 422 19.77 18.57 20.93
CA ARG A 422 19.41 19.45 22.07
C ARG A 422 18.67 20.73 21.69
N ARG A 423 19.03 21.32 20.55
CA ARG A 423 18.45 22.57 20.04
C ARG A 423 17.02 22.44 19.52
N PHE A 424 16.58 21.22 19.22
CA PHE A 424 15.25 20.91 18.71
C PHE A 424 14.30 20.48 19.83
N LEU A 425 14.84 20.10 20.99
CA LEU A 425 14.08 19.82 22.20
C LEU A 425 13.53 21.13 22.77
N VAL A 426 12.21 21.15 22.98
CA VAL A 426 11.48 22.25 23.63
C VAL A 426 10.51 21.66 24.65
N PRO A 427 10.09 22.43 25.67
CA PRO A 427 9.10 21.97 26.62
C PRO A 427 7.78 21.55 25.95
N VAL A 428 7.21 20.43 26.40
CA VAL A 428 5.95 19.87 25.88
C VAL A 428 4.92 19.80 27.00
N GLU A 429 3.75 20.39 26.81
CA GLU A 429 2.74 20.52 27.87
C GLU A 429 1.78 19.32 28.01
N ARG A 430 1.72 18.39 27.02
CA ARG A 430 0.75 17.28 27.01
C ARG A 430 1.31 15.96 26.44
N ASP A 431 0.74 14.85 26.90
CA ASP A 431 0.85 13.48 26.37
C ASP A 431 2.28 12.89 26.31
N ILE A 432 3.11 13.16 27.32
CA ILE A 432 4.48 12.60 27.44
C ILE A 432 4.41 11.12 27.89
N HIS A 433 3.91 10.24 27.03
CA HIS A 433 3.83 8.79 27.30
C HIS A 433 5.04 7.99 26.82
N TRP A 434 6.04 8.66 26.21
CA TRP A 434 7.21 8.03 25.60
C TRP A 434 8.42 7.87 26.53
N LEU A 435 8.32 8.25 27.82
CA LEU A 435 9.45 8.15 28.76
C LEU A 435 9.56 6.80 29.49
N TYR A 436 8.61 5.89 29.30
CA TYR A 436 8.59 4.58 29.96
C TYR A 436 9.90 3.78 29.77
N GLN A 437 10.50 3.82 28.59
CA GLN A 437 11.74 3.11 28.27
C GLN A 437 12.97 3.69 29.02
N PHE A 438 12.89 4.94 29.48
CA PHE A 438 13.91 5.56 30.32
C PHE A 438 13.81 5.14 31.79
N ALA A 439 12.68 4.58 32.23
CA ALA A 439 12.46 4.17 33.61
C ALA A 439 12.63 2.65 33.82
N ARG A 440 12.42 1.84 32.78
CA ARG A 440 12.29 0.39 32.91
C ARG A 440 13.09 -0.37 31.88
N GLU A 441 13.51 -1.57 32.29
CA GLU A 441 14.11 -2.56 31.39
C GLU A 441 13.07 -3.01 30.36
N VAL A 442 13.43 -2.95 29.08
CA VAL A 442 12.59 -3.39 27.97
C VAL A 442 13.43 -4.30 27.08
N GLY A 443 12.95 -5.50 26.81
CA GLY A 443 13.65 -6.44 25.91
C GLY A 443 14.99 -6.95 26.44
N GLY A 444 15.27 -6.86 27.75
CA GLY A 444 16.53 -7.30 28.36
C GLY A 444 17.65 -6.24 28.37
N GLU A 445 17.35 -5.01 27.91
CA GLU A 445 18.30 -3.89 27.92
C GLU A 445 18.02 -2.94 29.08
N GLN A 446 19.07 -2.54 29.79
CA GLN A 446 18.94 -1.54 30.87
C GLN A 446 18.47 -0.20 30.32
N PRO A 447 17.63 0.53 31.07
CA PRO A 447 17.14 1.84 30.65
C PRO A 447 18.29 2.83 30.44
N MET A 448 18.16 3.75 29.47
CA MET A 448 19.19 4.77 29.18
C MET A 448 19.61 5.59 30.41
N THR A 449 18.69 5.79 31.36
CA THR A 449 18.95 6.46 32.63
C THR A 449 20.00 5.75 33.48
N ALA A 450 20.08 4.42 33.41
CA ALA A 450 21.07 3.66 34.15
C ALA A 450 22.50 3.89 33.63
N ASN A 451 22.65 3.99 32.31
CA ASN A 451 23.94 4.14 31.64
C ASN A 451 24.38 5.61 31.54
N HIS A 452 23.44 6.54 31.39
CA HIS A 452 23.71 7.95 31.10
C HIS A 452 22.85 8.93 31.94
N PRO A 453 22.87 8.87 33.28
CA PRO A 453 21.98 9.65 34.14
C PRO A 453 22.11 11.17 33.95
N GLN A 454 23.34 11.67 33.73
CA GLN A 454 23.62 13.09 33.47
C GLN A 454 22.95 13.59 32.18
N ALA A 455 23.02 12.78 31.12
CA ALA A 455 22.50 13.14 29.81
C ALA A 455 20.97 13.01 29.79
N VAL A 456 20.40 11.98 30.45
CA VAL A 456 18.95 11.87 30.62
C VAL A 456 18.42 13.08 31.41
N LEU A 457 19.08 13.49 32.49
CA LEU A 457 18.69 14.70 33.23
C LEU A 457 18.69 15.96 32.34
N GLU A 458 19.69 16.11 31.46
CA GLU A 458 19.73 17.21 30.48
C GLU A 458 18.56 17.17 29.49
N MET A 459 18.20 15.98 29.01
CA MET A 459 17.05 15.79 28.13
C MET A 459 15.74 16.13 28.84
N LEU A 460 15.52 15.61 30.05
CA LEU A 460 14.32 15.88 30.84
C LEU A 460 14.15 17.38 31.12
N ASP A 461 15.24 18.04 31.52
CA ASP A 461 15.26 19.48 31.77
C ASP A 461 14.80 20.30 30.54
N ALA A 462 15.13 19.80 29.34
CA ALA A 462 14.80 20.42 28.06
C ALA A 462 13.32 20.27 27.65
N ILE A 463 12.70 19.13 27.97
CA ILE A 463 11.38 18.75 27.44
C ILE A 463 10.25 18.89 28.45
N ILE A 464 10.55 18.94 29.75
CA ILE A 464 9.55 19.10 30.81
C ILE A 464 9.39 20.59 31.14
N PRO A 465 8.20 21.18 30.96
CA PRO A 465 7.94 22.57 31.34
C PRO A 465 7.84 22.73 32.86
N ASN A 466 7.91 23.97 33.34
CA ASN A 466 7.69 24.30 34.75
C ASN A 466 6.20 24.28 35.10
N SER A 467 5.55 23.13 34.94
CA SER A 467 4.14 22.91 35.27
C SER A 467 3.95 21.50 35.83
N PRO A 468 3.52 21.34 37.10
CA PRO A 468 3.28 20.03 37.71
C PRO A 468 2.28 19.16 36.94
N GLU A 469 1.25 19.79 36.34
CA GLU A 469 0.23 19.10 35.53
C GLU A 469 0.82 18.44 34.27
N ALA A 470 1.92 18.99 33.74
CA ALA A 470 2.62 18.47 32.58
C ALA A 470 3.71 17.45 32.94
N ALA A 471 3.95 17.19 34.23
CA ALA A 471 4.96 16.23 34.66
C ALA A 471 4.55 14.79 34.27
N PRO A 472 5.39 14.06 33.51
CA PRO A 472 5.12 12.68 33.13
C PRO A 472 4.98 11.76 34.35
N ASN A 473 4.17 10.70 34.25
CA ASN A 473 3.99 9.76 35.37
C ASN A 473 5.28 9.00 35.70
N GLU A 474 6.12 8.79 34.70
CA GLU A 474 7.39 8.09 34.80
C GLU A 474 8.50 8.97 35.41
N LEU A 475 8.29 10.30 35.55
CA LEU A 475 9.34 11.23 35.98
C LEU A 475 9.94 10.86 37.34
N ALA A 476 9.09 10.50 38.33
CA ALA A 476 9.55 10.09 39.66
C ALA A 476 10.50 8.88 39.57
N GLN A 477 10.09 7.83 38.85
CA GLN A 477 10.90 6.61 38.67
C GLN A 477 12.23 6.91 37.98
N ILE A 478 12.26 7.85 37.03
CA ILE A 478 13.49 8.25 36.35
C ILE A 478 14.41 9.03 37.30
N LEU A 479 13.87 9.93 38.12
CA LEU A 479 14.66 10.68 39.11
C LEU A 479 15.24 9.77 40.19
N ASP A 480 14.47 8.81 40.70
CA ASP A 480 14.96 7.80 41.66
C ASP A 480 16.14 7.03 41.07
N LEU A 481 16.04 6.61 39.80
CA LEU A 481 17.10 5.90 39.11
C LEU A 481 18.33 6.78 38.85
N ILE A 482 18.14 8.08 38.58
CA ILE A 482 19.25 9.05 38.46
C ILE A 482 19.97 9.19 39.81
N GLU A 483 19.25 9.31 40.92
CA GLU A 483 19.81 9.37 42.27
C GLU A 483 20.60 8.10 42.60
N GLU A 484 20.04 6.93 42.30
CA GLU A 484 20.71 5.64 42.54
C GLU A 484 22.04 5.53 41.77
N LYS A 485 22.04 5.91 40.48
CA LYS A 485 23.18 5.69 39.58
C LYS A 485 24.22 6.79 39.65
N ASN A 486 23.82 8.02 39.99
CA ASN A 486 24.72 9.13 40.21
C ASN A 486 24.19 10.09 41.29
N PRO A 487 24.44 9.77 42.59
CA PRO A 487 23.96 10.58 43.71
C PRO A 487 24.43 12.04 43.69
N GLY A 488 25.54 12.33 42.98
CA GLY A 488 26.04 13.70 42.82
C GLY A 488 25.07 14.63 42.08
N LEU A 489 24.15 14.08 41.29
CA LEU A 489 23.15 14.84 40.54
C LEU A 489 22.00 15.36 41.40
N THR A 490 21.81 14.84 42.62
CA THR A 490 20.77 15.34 43.56
C THR A 490 20.93 16.81 43.91
N ARG A 491 22.15 17.36 43.79
CA ARG A 491 22.46 18.78 44.01
C ARG A 491 22.40 19.62 42.74
N ASP A 492 22.16 19.01 41.57
CA ASP A 492 22.01 19.71 40.31
C ASP A 492 20.69 20.48 40.31
N ARG A 493 20.73 21.75 39.89
CA ARG A 493 19.54 22.60 39.82
C ARG A 493 18.44 22.00 38.95
N ARG A 494 18.80 21.27 37.89
CA ARG A 494 17.86 20.60 37.00
C ARG A 494 17.13 19.46 37.70
N PHE A 495 17.85 18.69 38.54
CA PHE A 495 17.28 17.60 39.32
C PHE A 495 16.28 18.15 40.33
N MET A 496 16.70 19.15 41.13
CA MET A 496 15.84 19.77 42.14
C MET A 496 14.56 20.36 41.53
N ARG A 497 14.69 21.06 40.38
CA ARG A 497 13.54 21.59 39.64
C ARG A 497 12.54 20.50 39.25
N LEU A 498 13.03 19.38 38.72
CA LEU A 498 12.16 18.27 38.29
C LEU A 498 11.55 17.52 39.48
N LEU A 499 12.28 17.41 40.59
CA LEU A 499 11.78 16.82 41.84
C LEU A 499 10.64 17.67 42.44
N GLU A 500 10.80 18.99 42.50
CA GLU A 500 9.73 19.91 42.94
C GLU A 500 8.45 19.72 42.13
N LEU A 501 8.55 19.53 40.81
CA LEU A 501 7.37 19.27 39.97
C LEU A 501 6.66 17.95 40.30
N VAL A 502 7.41 16.92 40.71
CA VAL A 502 6.84 15.64 41.16
C VAL A 502 6.16 15.80 42.52
N GLU A 503 6.75 16.54 43.44
CA GLU A 503 6.21 16.76 44.79
C GLU A 503 4.95 17.66 44.80
N MET A 504 4.81 18.53 43.79
CA MET A 504 3.66 19.44 43.64
C MET A 504 2.47 18.82 42.90
N LYS A 505 2.61 17.62 42.35
CA LYS A 505 1.56 16.88 41.62
C LYS A 505 0.77 15.98 42.56
#